data_AF-A0A831XWM3-F1
#
_entry.id   AF-A0A831XWM3-F1
#
_cell.length_a   1.000
_cell.length_b   1.000
_cell.length_c   1.000
_cell.angle_alpha   90.00
_cell.angle_beta   90.00
_cell.angle_gamma   90.00
#
_symmetry.space_group_name_H-M   'P 1'
#
loop_
_entity.id
_entity.type
_entity.pdbx_description
1 polymer ?
#
loop_
_entity_poly.entity_id
_entity_poly.type
_entity_poly.pdbx_seq_one_letter_code
_entity_poly.pdbx_strand_id
1 'polypeptide(L)' 'MNRKEWQAIERAGKLLGLGDRATLGEIKRAYHRLSKQHHPDTAGKGGSSDDDMMCRLAEAYNLLLRYCAEYRFPLSRP' A
#
# COMPACT_ATOMS: atom_id res chain seq x y z
N MET A 1 -1.89 19.07 -5.92
CA MET A 1 -1.14 18.00 -5.24
C MET A 1 0.01 18.64 -4.48
N ASN A 2 0.07 18.52 -3.15
CA ASN A 2 1.08 19.15 -2.31
C ASN A 2 2.30 18.25 -2.09
N ARG A 3 3.44 18.85 -1.71
CA ARG A 3 4.68 18.13 -1.35
C ARG A 3 4.47 17.10 -0.23
N LYS A 4 3.52 17.34 0.68
CA LYS A 4 3.15 16.41 1.75
C LYS A 4 2.47 15.14 1.22
N GLU A 5 1.53 15.26 0.27
CA GLU A 5 0.91 14.09 -0.38
C GLU A 5 1.96 13.24 -1.10
N TRP A 6 2.90 13.87 -1.82
CA TRP A 6 3.98 13.11 -2.50
C TRP A 6 4.82 12.30 -1.52
N GLN A 7 5.22 12.90 -0.40
CA GLN A 7 5.94 12.18 0.65
C GLN A 7 5.11 11.05 1.27
N ALA A 8 3.79 11.22 1.40
CA ALA A 8 2.90 10.18 1.90
C ALA A 8 2.82 9.00 0.91
N ILE A 9 2.73 9.28 -0.39
CA ILE A 9 2.75 8.27 -1.46
C ILE A 9 4.09 7.53 -1.47
N GLU A 10 5.22 8.23 -1.40
CA GLU A 10 6.54 7.60 -1.36
C GLU A 10 6.72 6.70 -0.12
N ARG A 11 6.28 7.18 1.05
CA ARG A 11 6.32 6.38 2.28
C ARG A 11 5.40 5.16 2.18
N ALA A 12 4.20 5.32 1.64
CA ALA A 12 3.27 4.24 1.42
C ALA A 12 3.85 3.19 0.45
N GLY A 13 4.45 3.64 -0.65
CA GLY A 13 5.14 2.76 -1.61
C GLY A 13 6.25 1.96 -0.93
N LYS A 14 7.13 2.61 -0.18
CA LYS A 14 8.19 1.95 0.59
C LYS A 14 7.64 0.98 1.64
N LEU A 15 6.54 1.33 2.31
CA LEU A 15 5.89 0.48 3.31
C LEU A 15 5.34 -0.81 2.70
N LEU A 16 4.72 -0.72 1.52
CA LEU A 16 4.28 -1.90 0.77
C LEU A 16 5.43 -2.65 0.07
N GLY A 17 6.66 -2.16 0.16
CA GLY A 17 7.81 -2.74 -0.54
C GLY A 17 7.72 -2.58 -2.07
N LEU A 18 7.05 -1.51 -2.51
CA LEU A 18 6.95 -1.11 -3.91
C LEU A 18 8.14 -0.23 -4.27
N GLY A 19 8.67 -0.40 -5.48
CA GLY A 19 9.77 0.44 -5.99
C GLY A 19 9.31 1.85 -6.39
N ASP A 20 10.17 2.57 -7.12
CA ASP A 20 9.90 3.92 -7.66
C ASP A 20 8.65 3.97 -8.54
N ARG A 21 8.32 2.84 -9.19
CA ARG A 21 7.13 2.69 -10.04
C ARG A 21 6.41 1.41 -9.65
N ALA A 22 5.10 1.53 -9.43
CA ALA A 22 4.23 0.39 -9.16
C ALA A 22 2.89 0.57 -9.84
N THR A 23 2.37 -0.51 -10.39
CA THR A 23 1.01 -0.56 -10.95
C THR A 23 -0.02 -0.83 -9.86
N LEU A 24 -1.30 -0.51 -10.12
CA LEU A 24 -2.42 -0.87 -9.23
C LEU A 24 -2.43 -2.37 -8.90
N GLY A 25 -2.06 -3.21 -9.87
CA GLY A 25 -1.94 -4.65 -9.69
C GLY A 25 -0.78 -5.06 -8.76
N GLU A 26 0.34 -4.34 -8.79
CA GLU A 26 1.44 -4.56 -7.86
C GLU A 26 1.11 -4.07 -6.45
N ILE A 27 0.46 -2.91 -6.32
CA ILE A 27 -0.02 -2.39 -5.03
C ILE A 27 -0.94 -3.42 -4.35
N LYS A 28 -1.93 -3.94 -5.08
CA LYS A 28 -2.83 -4.99 -4.58
C LYS A 28 -2.10 -6.27 -4.20
N ARG A 29 -1.17 -6.75 -5.04
CA ARG A 29 -0.39 -7.97 -4.78
C ARG A 29 0.51 -7.82 -3.55
N ALA A 30 1.18 -6.68 -3.42
CA ALA A 30 2.04 -6.37 -2.28
C ALA A 30 1.24 -6.32 -0.97
N TYR A 31 0.10 -5.62 -0.97
CA TYR A 31 -0.81 -5.59 0.17
C TYR A 31 -1.26 -7.00 0.56
N HIS A 32 -1.77 -7.78 -0.39
CA HIS A 32 -2.22 -9.16 -0.11
C HIS A 32 -1.10 -10.05 0.43
N ARG A 33 0.14 -9.90 -0.08
CA ARG A 33 1.32 -10.64 0.40
C ARG A 33 1.72 -10.23 1.83
N LEU A 34 1.61 -8.95 2.16
CA LEU A 34 1.94 -8.42 3.49
C LEU A 34 0.86 -8.75 4.51
N SER A 35 -0.43 -8.61 4.16
CA SER A 35 -1.55 -9.03 5.01
C SER A 35 -1.50 -10.52 5.34
N LYS A 36 -1.03 -11.36 4.41
CA LYS A 36 -0.84 -12.80 4.67
C LYS A 36 0.36 -13.10 5.56
N GLN A 37 1.42 -12.29 5.50
CA GLN A 37 2.60 -12.42 6.37
C GLN A 37 2.32 -11.94 7.80
N HIS A 38 1.64 -10.82 7.93
CA HIS A 38 1.22 -10.22 9.21
C HIS A 38 -0.17 -10.69 9.65
N HIS A 39 -0.62 -11.86 9.16
CA HIS A 39 -1.94 -12.35 9.54
C HIS A 39 -1.85 -12.89 10.99
N PRO A 40 -2.68 -12.38 11.92
CA PRO A 40 -2.61 -12.73 13.34
C PRO A 40 -2.85 -14.22 13.62
N ASP A 41 -3.50 -14.93 12.69
CA ASP A 41 -3.73 -16.38 12.76
C ASP A 41 -2.45 -17.21 12.59
N THR A 42 -1.45 -16.67 11.89
CA THR A 42 -0.11 -17.29 11.76
C THR A 42 0.83 -16.86 12.90
N ALA A 43 0.60 -15.68 13.47
CA ALA A 43 1.32 -15.17 14.62
C ALA A 43 0.72 -15.74 15.92
N GLY A 44 0.94 -17.03 16.15
CA GLY A 44 0.69 -17.64 17.45
C GLY A 44 1.40 -16.84 18.54
N LYS A 45 0.61 -16.13 19.37
CA LYS A 45 1.00 -15.15 20.41
C LYS A 45 1.19 -13.71 19.93
N GLY A 46 0.06 -13.00 19.82
CA GLY A 46 -0.22 -11.83 20.68
C GLY A 46 0.91 -10.83 20.89
N GLY A 47 1.36 -10.18 19.82
CA GLY A 47 2.16 -8.96 19.90
C GLY A 47 1.38 -7.80 19.31
N SER A 48 1.02 -6.80 20.11
CA SER A 48 0.33 -5.56 19.66
C SER A 48 1.04 -4.82 18.52
N SER A 49 2.29 -5.19 18.20
CA SER A 49 3.07 -4.62 17.11
C SER A 49 2.63 -5.07 15.72
N ASP A 50 1.97 -6.23 15.57
CA ASP A 50 1.57 -6.74 14.25
C ASP A 50 0.26 -6.12 13.76
N ASP A 51 -0.67 -5.84 14.69
CA ASP A 51 -1.92 -5.11 14.42
C ASP A 51 -1.65 -3.67 13.96
N ASP A 52 -0.70 -2.97 14.61
CA ASP A 52 -0.28 -1.62 14.23
C ASP A 52 0.34 -1.60 12.81
N MET A 53 1.10 -2.65 12.45
CA MET A 53 1.66 -2.81 11.11
C MET A 53 0.59 -3.07 10.04
N MET A 54 -0.39 -3.94 10.32
CA MET A 54 -1.52 -4.15 9.41
C MET A 54 -2.32 -2.85 9.20
N CYS A 55 -2.56 -2.10 10.26
CA CYS A 55 -3.29 -0.83 10.18
C CYS A 55 -2.54 0.19 9.30
N ARG A 56 -1.23 0.34 9.48
CA ARG A 56 -0.38 1.19 8.61
C ARG A 56 -0.35 0.72 7.16
N LEU A 57 -0.30 -0.59 6.91
CA LEU A 57 -0.34 -1.15 5.57
C LEU A 57 -1.68 -0.87 4.87
N ALA A 58 -2.79 -1.00 5.59
CA ALA A 58 -4.12 -0.69 5.08
C ALA A 58 -4.26 0.80 4.76
N GLU A 59 -3.76 1.69 5.62
CA GLU A 59 -3.77 3.13 5.40
C GLU A 59 -2.96 3.53 4.17
N ALA A 60 -1.74 3.00 4.05
CA ALA A 60 -0.87 3.19 2.90
C ALA A 60 -1.50 2.66 1.59
N TYR A 61 -2.10 1.47 1.64
CA TYR A 61 -2.83 0.90 0.50
C TYR A 61 -3.98 1.80 0.06
N ASN A 62 -4.79 2.29 1.01
CA ASN A 62 -5.94 3.12 0.70
C ASN A 62 -5.53 4.49 0.12
N LEU A 63 -4.43 5.07 0.62
CA LEU A 63 -3.84 6.30 0.09
C LEU A 63 -3.40 6.12 -1.38
N LEU A 64 -2.65 5.05 -1.67
CA LEU A 64 -2.21 4.72 -3.03
C LEU A 64 -3.40 4.42 -3.95
N LEU A 65 -4.40 3.70 -3.44
CA LEU A 65 -5.60 3.35 -4.20
C LEU A 65 -6.39 4.61 -4.58
N ARG A 66 -6.56 5.54 -3.64
CA ARG A 66 -7.24 6.82 -3.86
C ARG A 66 -6.49 7.68 -4.88
N TYR A 67 -5.16 7.71 -4.78
CA TYR A 67 -4.30 8.36 -5.77
C TYR A 67 -4.46 7.74 -7.17
N CYS A 68 -4.40 6.41 -7.28
CA CYS A 68 -4.59 5.73 -8.56
C CYS A 68 -6.02 5.82 -9.09
N ALA A 69 -7.03 5.90 -8.22
CA ALA A 69 -8.43 6.06 -8.63
C ALA A 69 -8.70 7.45 -9.22
N GLU A 70 -7.99 8.47 -8.72
CA GLU A 70 -8.03 9.83 -9.27
C GLU A 70 -7.16 9.96 -10.53
N TYR A 71 -6.24 9.03 -10.75
CA TYR A 71 -5.44 8.95 -11.96
C TYR A 71 -6.25 8.41 -13.14
N ARG A 72 -6.68 9.31 -14.04
CA ARG A 72 -7.30 8.92 -15.32
C ARG A 72 -6.25 8.28 -16.23
N PHE A 73 -6.35 6.97 -16.40
CA PHE A 73 -5.58 6.27 -17.42
C PHE A 73 -6.05 6.70 -18.82
N PRO A 74 -5.14 7.10 -19.72
CA PRO A 74 -5.50 7.28 -21.12
C PRO A 74 -5.88 5.91 -21.69
N LEU A 75 -7.17 5.73 -22.01
CA LEU A 75 -7.71 4.52 -22.65
C LEU A 75 -7.47 4.48 -24.16
N SER A 76 -6.93 5.57 -24.72
CA SER A 76 -6.47 5.64 -26.10
C SER A 76 -4.95 5.62 -26.13
N ARG A 77 -4.41 4.78 -27.02
CA ARG A 77 -2.98 4.72 -27.33
C ARG A 77 -2.57 6.02 -28.05
N PRO A 78 -1.43 6.64 -27.72
CA PRO A 78 -0.93 7.82 -28.43
C PRO A 78 -0.57 7.50 -29.88
#